data_AF-A0A7C9EFD0-F1
#
_entry.id   AF-A0A7C9EFD0-F1
#
_cell.length_a   1.000
_cell.length_b   1.000
_cell.length_c   1.000
_cell.angle_alpha   90.00
_cell.angle_beta   90.00
_cell.angle_gamma   90.00
#
_symmetry.space_group_name_H-M   'P 1'
#
loop_
_entity.id
_entity.type
_entity.pdbx_description
1 polymer ?
#
loop_
_entity_poly.entity_id
_entity_poly.type
_entity_poly.pdbx_seq_one_letter_code
_entity_poly.pdbx_strand_id
1 'polypeptide(L)'
;EEDVDIIMHHIHGVIESFSRRRDPKSSTYTPQQNQKEFRTIVGDAARPFLMGRTERFVIEVELFLASGLTVEAYDEAYKRCLGWQKPKEVTEITSSGHEPITPYLHFF
;
A
#
# COMPACT_ATOMS: atom_id res chain seq x y z
N GLU A 1 -20.55 8.92 2.10
CA GLU A 1 -19.40 8.62 2.99
C GLU A 1 -19.57 7.24 3.63
N GLU A 2 -20.76 6.90 4.14
CA GLU A 2 -21.07 5.61 4.78
C GLU A 2 -20.63 4.36 3.99
N ASP A 3 -20.81 4.31 2.66
CA ASP A 3 -20.36 3.17 1.84
C ASP A 3 -18.84 3.01 1.83
N VAL A 4 -18.08 4.11 1.86
CA VAL A 4 -16.62 4.08 1.87
C VAL A 4 -16.12 3.54 3.21
N ASP A 5 -16.73 3.96 4.31
CA ASP A 5 -16.37 3.48 5.64
C ASP A 5 -16.63 1.98 5.79
N ILE A 6 -17.74 1.49 5.24
CA ILE A 6 -18.07 0.05 5.21
C ILE A 6 -17.03 -0.73 4.38
N ILE A 7 -16.68 -0.22 3.19
CA ILE A 7 -15.67 -0.85 2.33
C ILE A 7 -14.30 -0.89 3.01
N MET A 8 -13.88 0.22 3.61
CA MET A 8 -12.60 0.32 4.32
C MET A 8 -12.58 -0.58 5.54
N HIS A 9 -13.68 -0.67 6.28
CA HIS A 9 -13.80 -1.59 7.42
C HIS A 9 -13.66 -3.05 6.97
N HIS A 10 -14.28 -3.43 5.85
CA HIS A 10 -14.15 -4.79 5.30
C HIS A 10 -12.69 -5.11 4.92
N ILE A 11 -12.04 -4.22 4.15
CA ILE A 11 -10.65 -4.40 3.72
C ILE A 11 -9.71 -4.45 4.93
N HIS A 12 -9.90 -3.56 5.90
CA HIS A 12 -9.14 -3.54 7.14
C HIS A 12 -9.30 -4.86 7.91
N GLY A 13 -10.52 -5.39 8.03
CA GLY A 13 -10.77 -6.68 8.68
C GLY A 13 -10.06 -7.86 7.98
N VAL A 14 -9.98 -7.84 6.65
CA VAL A 14 -9.21 -8.85 5.88
C VAL A 14 -7.72 -8.78 6.21
N ILE A 15 -7.15 -7.57 6.23
CA ILE A 15 -5.75 -7.33 6.56
C ILE A 15 -5.44 -7.76 8.00
N GLU A 16 -6.30 -7.39 8.95
CA GLU A 16 -6.14 -7.75 10.35
C GLU A 16 -6.20 -9.28 10.55
N SER A 17 -7.19 -9.95 9.93
CA SER A 17 -7.30 -11.41 9.97
C SER A 17 -6.06 -12.09 9.39
N PHE A 18 -5.51 -11.57 8.29
CA PHE A 18 -4.27 -12.08 7.71
C PHE A 18 -3.09 -11.95 8.67
N SER A 19 -2.90 -10.76 9.25
CA SER A 19 -1.83 -10.49 10.20
C SER A 19 -1.89 -11.44 11.42
N ARG A 20 -3.09 -11.63 11.99
CA ARG A 20 -3.30 -12.55 13.13
C ARG A 20 -2.98 -14.01 12.81
N ARG A 21 -3.28 -14.48 11.59
CA ARG A 21 -2.94 -15.84 11.14
C ARG A 21 -1.44 -16.04 10.89
N ARG A 22 -0.72 -14.95 10.66
CA ARG A 22 0.68 -14.92 10.28
C ARG A 22 1.64 -14.70 11.45
N ASP A 23 1.17 -14.89 12.69
CA ASP A 23 2.00 -14.74 13.90
C ASP A 23 3.37 -15.43 13.70
N PRO A 24 4.49 -14.69 13.86
CA PRO A 24 5.84 -15.16 13.56
C PRO A 24 6.24 -16.41 14.37
N LYS A 25 5.51 -16.74 15.45
CA LYS A 25 5.76 -17.96 16.24
C LYS A 25 5.26 -19.24 15.58
N SER A 26 4.40 -19.17 14.56
CA SER A 26 3.75 -20.35 13.95
C SER A 26 3.82 -20.43 12.42
N SER A 27 4.31 -19.38 11.74
CA SER A 27 4.29 -19.32 10.27
C SER A 27 5.45 -20.10 9.64
N THR A 28 5.15 -21.15 8.87
CA THR A 28 6.12 -21.92 8.06
C THR A 28 6.40 -21.31 6.68
N TYR A 29 5.82 -20.15 6.37
CA TYR A 29 5.85 -19.59 5.02
C TYR A 29 7.01 -18.62 4.82
N THR A 30 7.51 -18.56 3.59
CA THR A 30 8.53 -17.58 3.22
C THR A 30 7.93 -16.18 3.08
N PRO A 31 8.73 -15.12 3.21
CA PRO A 31 8.28 -13.75 3.01
C PRO A 31 7.60 -13.53 1.64
N GLN A 32 8.09 -14.18 0.59
CA GLN A 32 7.53 -14.07 -0.77
C GLN A 32 6.16 -14.74 -0.88
N GLN A 33 5.95 -15.86 -0.19
CA GLN A 33 4.65 -16.51 -0.14
C GLN A 33 3.64 -15.67 0.65
N ASN A 34 4.08 -15.06 1.76
CA ASN A 34 3.26 -14.15 2.56
C ASN A 34 2.84 -12.94 1.72
N GLN A 35 3.79 -12.32 1.01
CA GLN A 35 3.53 -11.19 0.13
C GLN A 35 2.52 -11.55 -0.96
N LYS A 36 2.72 -12.69 -1.65
CA LYS A 36 1.81 -13.13 -2.70
C LYS A 36 0.40 -13.34 -2.16
N GLU A 37 0.25 -14.03 -1.04
CA GLU A 37 -1.06 -14.29 -0.43
C GLU A 37 -1.72 -12.99 0.04
N PHE A 38 -0.96 -12.09 0.67
CA PHE A 38 -1.43 -10.75 1.05
C PHE A 38 -2.02 -10.01 -0.16
N ARG A 39 -1.29 -9.96 -1.27
CA ARG A 39 -1.76 -9.31 -2.50
C ARG A 39 -3.04 -9.96 -3.04
N THR A 40 -3.12 -11.29 -3.01
CA THR A 40 -4.32 -12.02 -3.45
C THR A 40 -5.53 -11.68 -2.60
N ILE A 41 -5.45 -11.81 -1.27
CA ILE A 41 -6.62 -11.60 -0.40
C ILE A 41 -7.08 -10.14 -0.37
N VAL A 42 -6.15 -9.18 -0.36
CA VAL A 42 -6.50 -7.75 -0.37
C VAL A 42 -7.04 -7.37 -1.74
N GLY A 43 -6.47 -7.91 -2.81
CA GLY A 43 -6.97 -7.74 -4.17
C GLY A 43 -8.40 -8.26 -4.32
N ASP A 44 -8.68 -9.46 -3.83
CA ASP A 44 -10.02 -10.06 -3.92
C ASP A 44 -11.05 -9.29 -3.09
N ALA A 45 -10.67 -8.78 -1.92
CA ALA A 45 -11.52 -7.94 -1.09
C ALA A 45 -11.82 -6.56 -1.72
N ALA A 46 -10.84 -5.96 -2.40
CA ALA A 46 -10.97 -4.64 -3.00
C ALA A 46 -11.55 -4.64 -4.42
N ARG A 47 -11.42 -5.75 -5.16
CA ARG A 47 -11.83 -5.90 -6.57
C ARG A 47 -13.28 -5.48 -6.85
N PRO A 48 -14.28 -5.84 -6.02
CA PRO A 48 -15.67 -5.45 -6.26
C PRO A 48 -15.87 -3.93 -6.27
N PHE A 49 -15.02 -3.17 -5.57
CA PHE A 49 -15.20 -1.74 -5.34
C PHE A 49 -14.30 -0.89 -6.23
N LEU A 50 -13.07 -1.34 -6.47
CA LEU A 50 -12.04 -0.56 -7.16
C LEU A 50 -11.84 -0.96 -8.63
N MET A 51 -12.37 -2.12 -9.05
CA MET A 51 -12.30 -2.63 -10.42
C MET A 51 -10.88 -2.53 -11.00
N GLY A 52 -10.66 -1.73 -12.06
CA GLY A 52 -9.35 -1.55 -12.70
C GLY A 52 -8.28 -0.89 -11.84
N ARG A 53 -8.63 -0.31 -10.68
CA ARG A 53 -7.68 0.32 -9.75
C ARG A 53 -7.17 -0.62 -8.65
N THR A 54 -7.71 -1.84 -8.58
CA THR A 54 -7.41 -2.82 -7.53
C THR A 54 -5.92 -3.13 -7.44
N GLU A 55 -5.25 -3.34 -8.58
CA GLU A 55 -3.83 -3.68 -8.60
C GLU A 55 -2.97 -2.57 -7.98
N ARG A 56 -3.24 -1.31 -8.37
CA ARG A 56 -2.54 -0.15 -7.84
C ARG A 56 -2.81 0.02 -6.35
N PHE A 57 -4.06 -0.15 -5.93
CA PHE A 57 -4.46 -0.06 -4.53
C PHE A 57 -3.73 -1.09 -3.66
N VAL A 58 -3.64 -2.35 -4.11
CA VAL A 58 -2.93 -3.42 -3.38
C VAL A 58 -1.47 -3.04 -3.17
N ILE A 59 -0.80 -2.52 -4.20
CA ILE A 59 0.60 -2.08 -4.11
C ILE A 59 0.74 -0.91 -3.13
N GLU A 60 -0.16 0.07 -3.17
CA GLU A 60 -0.11 1.24 -2.29
C GLU A 60 -0.39 0.87 -0.82
N VAL A 61 -1.34 -0.03 -0.56
CA VAL A 61 -1.61 -0.54 0.79
C VAL A 61 -0.42 -1.32 1.33
N GLU A 62 0.19 -2.18 0.49
CA GLU A 62 1.39 -2.91 0.88
C GLU A 62 2.53 -1.95 1.25
N LEU A 63 2.78 -0.94 0.41
CA LEU A 63 3.79 0.08 0.66
C LEU A 63 3.50 0.91 1.92
N PHE A 64 2.24 1.24 2.16
CA PHE A 64 1.81 1.97 3.35
C PHE A 64 2.11 1.17 4.61
N LEU A 65 1.60 -0.06 4.71
CA LEU A 65 1.83 -0.93 5.88
C LEU A 65 3.32 -1.16 6.12
N ALA A 66 4.06 -1.31 5.03
CA ALA A 66 5.48 -1.51 5.06
C ALA A 66 6.29 -0.33 5.60
N SER A 67 5.83 0.89 5.29
CA SER A 67 6.52 2.10 5.71
C SER A 67 6.48 2.32 7.23
N GLY A 68 5.51 1.71 7.92
CA GLY A 68 5.25 1.96 9.34
C GLY A 68 4.86 3.41 9.66
N LEU A 69 4.52 4.20 8.64
CA LEU A 69 4.14 5.60 8.77
C LEU A 69 2.67 5.72 9.19
N THR A 70 2.34 6.82 9.84
CA THR A 70 0.92 7.21 9.97
C THR A 70 0.38 7.60 8.59
N VAL A 71 -0.95 7.61 8.44
CA VAL A 71 -1.59 7.99 7.17
C VAL A 71 -1.15 9.39 6.72
N GLU A 72 -1.04 10.33 7.67
CA GLU A 72 -0.62 11.70 7.39
C GLU A 72 0.85 11.76 6.92
N ALA A 73 1.74 11.02 7.59
CA ALA A 73 3.15 10.98 7.22
C ALA A 73 3.37 10.27 5.88
N TYR A 74 2.61 9.21 5.61
CA TYR A 74 2.63 8.51 4.32
C TYR A 74 2.12 9.39 3.18
N ASP A 75 0.99 10.08 3.37
CA ASP A 75 0.42 10.99 2.36
C ASP A 75 1.41 12.13 2.01
N GLU A 76 2.05 12.69 3.02
CA GLU A 76 3.09 13.70 2.86
C GLU A 76 4.33 13.18 2.11
N ALA A 77 4.75 11.95 2.38
CA ALA A 77 5.85 11.31 1.64
C ALA A 77 5.44 10.99 0.19
N TYR A 78 4.23 10.45 -0.01
CA TYR A 78 3.68 10.09 -1.31
C TYR A 78 3.56 11.31 -2.23
N LYS A 79 3.04 12.44 -1.71
CA LYS A 79 2.97 13.73 -2.43
C LYS A 79 4.35 14.24 -2.85
N ARG A 80 5.35 14.13 -1.97
CA ARG A 80 6.74 14.50 -2.31
C ARG A 80 7.30 13.63 -3.43
N CYS A 81 7.09 12.32 -3.38
CA CYS A 81 7.55 11.38 -4.40
C CYS A 81 6.86 11.56 -5.76
N LEU A 82 5.58 11.95 -5.78
CA LEU A 82 4.85 12.28 -7.00
C LEU A 82 5.24 13.62 -7.64
N GLY A 83 6.19 14.34 -7.06
CA GLY A 83 6.55 15.68 -7.52
C GLY A 83 5.46 16.72 -7.25
N TRP A 84 4.45 16.39 -6.43
CA TRP A 84 3.42 17.31 -5.97
C TRP A 84 3.99 18.18 -4.84
N GLN A 85 5.06 18.90 -5.13
CA GLN A 85 5.39 20.06 -4.32
C GLN A 85 4.28 21.09 -4.56
N LYS A 86 3.70 21.65 -3.49
CA LYS A 86 2.97 22.92 -3.61
C LYS A 86 3.88 23.83 -4.44
N PRO A 87 3.39 24.56 -5.46
CA PRO A 87 4.23 25.46 -6.24
C PRO A 87 4.86 26.45 -5.27
N LYS A 88 6.10 26.17 -4.85
CA LYS A 88 7.01 27.20 -4.40
C LYS A 88 7.43 27.88 -5.69
N GLU A 89 7.35 29.20 -5.65
CA GLU A 89 7.72 30.09 -6.75
C GLU A 89 8.95 29.57 -7.49
N VAL A 90 8.81 29.59 -8.80
CA VAL A 90 9.74 29.15 -9.82
C VAL A 90 11.17 29.59 -9.50
N THR A 91 12.10 28.65 -9.39
CA THR A 91 13.40 28.78 -10.08
C THR A 91 13.91 27.39 -10.48
N GLU A 92 14.23 27.30 -11.76
CA GLU A 92 14.66 26.20 -12.63
C GLU A 92 15.52 25.06 -12.03
N ILE A 93 15.35 23.83 -12.53
CA ILE A 93 16.31 23.11 -13.41
C ILE A 93 15.90 21.61 -13.61
N THR A 94 15.66 21.26 -14.87
CA THR A 94 15.77 20.01 -15.66
C THR A 94 15.72 18.59 -15.04
N SER A 95 14.82 17.77 -15.62
CA SER A 95 15.02 16.41 -16.17
C SER A 95 15.71 15.31 -15.34
N SER A 96 14.99 14.23 -15.01
CA SER A 96 15.36 12.86 -15.42
C SER A 96 14.24 11.85 -15.12
N GLY A 97 14.02 10.94 -16.06
CA GLY A 97 12.99 9.90 -16.00
C GLY A 97 13.22 8.92 -14.85
N HIS A 98 12.16 8.63 -14.10
CA HIS A 98 12.18 7.62 -13.04
C HIS A 98 11.31 6.44 -13.46
N GLU A 99 11.94 5.29 -13.68
CA GLU A 99 11.26 4.01 -13.62
C GLU A 99 10.65 3.81 -12.21
N PRO A 100 9.49 3.15 -12.09
CA PRO A 100 8.90 2.88 -10.79
C PRO A 100 9.78 1.90 -10.02
N ILE A 101 10.50 2.43 -9.02
CA ILE A 101 11.22 1.64 -8.02
C ILE A 101 10.17 0.74 -7.36
N THR A 102 10.28 -0.57 -7.60
CA THR A 102 9.46 -1.57 -6.91
C THR A 102 10.14 -1.87 -5.58
N PRO A 103 9.60 -1.43 -4.44
CA PRO A 103 10.21 -1.73 -3.16
C PRO A 103 10.04 -3.21 -2.85
N TYR A 104 11.17 -3.91 -2.74
CA TYR A 104 11.23 -5.26 -2.20
C TYR A 104 11.00 -5.17 -0.70
N LEU A 105 9.87 -5.70 -0.23
CA LEU A 105 9.52 -5.67 1.18
C LEU A 105 10.01 -6.92 1.89
N HIS A 106 10.98 -6.72 2.78
CA HIS A 106 11.35 -7.64 3.85
C HIS A 106 10.56 -7.23 5.09
N PHE A 107 9.61 -8.07 5.54
CA PHE A 107 9.05 -7.97 6.88
C PHE A 107 9.37 -9.23 7.67
N PHE A 108 9.92 -8.98 8.87
CA PHE A 108 10.27 -9.94 9.92
C PHE A 108 9.01 -10.45 10.63
#